data_AF-A0A178VPS4-F1
#
_entry.id   AF-A0A178VPS4-F1
#
_cell.length_a   1.000
_cell.length_b   1.000
_cell.length_c   1.000
_cell.angle_alpha   90.00
_cell.angle_beta   90.00
_cell.angle_gamma   90.00
#
_symmetry.space_group_name_H-M   'P 1'
#
loop_
_entity.id
_entity.type
_entity.pdbx_description
1 polymer ?
#
loop_
_entity_poly.entity_id
_entity_poly.type
_entity_poly.pdbx_seq_one_letter_code
_entity_poly.pdbx_strand_id
1 'polypeptide(L)'
;MSGATTASSGDHNNLRLPTPTLDAESQTLLQSISAEGGYAYARMAVLAVAGDQSAAEAARDMAWEQLHSGPWHSVLPVWRDAYSMACLHVAKIHFAAGEFGEALGALDMGLIMGGMLLRKDLHDSVLLVSSEARKMTKSLEEASGDFKGERLVPEVPVDVNEVLKILPCRSLTCKRVEKRSGLSLEGFLRDYYLPGTPVVITNSMAHWPARTKWNHLDYLNAVAGNRTVPVEVTAIISSLSS
;
A
#
# COMPACT_ATOMS: atom_id res chain seq x y z
N MET A 1 -6.88 -16.65 -52.39
CA MET A 1 -7.20 -15.35 -51.78
C MET A 1 -7.71 -15.63 -50.38
N SER A 2 -6.83 -15.62 -49.39
CA SER A 2 -7.20 -15.79 -47.98
C SER A 2 -7.56 -14.42 -47.42
N GLY A 3 -8.84 -14.23 -47.07
CA GLY A 3 -9.32 -13.07 -46.34
C GLY A 3 -9.08 -13.29 -44.85
N ALA A 4 -8.30 -12.40 -44.24
CA ALA A 4 -8.02 -12.38 -42.82
C ALA A 4 -9.26 -11.94 -42.03
N THR A 5 -9.65 -12.73 -41.03
CA THR A 5 -10.68 -12.38 -40.06
C THR A 5 -10.07 -11.43 -39.02
N THR A 6 -10.49 -10.17 -39.04
CA THR A 6 -10.15 -9.20 -38.00
C THR A 6 -10.90 -9.54 -36.71
N ALA A 7 -10.13 -9.88 -35.67
CA ALA A 7 -10.66 -10.09 -34.33
C ALA A 7 -11.19 -8.77 -33.74
N SER A 8 -12.38 -8.86 -33.17
CA SER A 8 -13.12 -7.80 -32.49
C SER A 8 -12.31 -7.18 -31.36
N SER A 9 -11.99 -5.89 -31.48
CA SER A 9 -11.49 -5.04 -30.39
C SER A 9 -12.62 -4.78 -29.39
N GLY A 10 -12.72 -5.61 -28.35
CA GLY A 10 -13.76 -5.51 -27.34
C GLY A 10 -13.62 -4.27 -26.45
N ASP A 11 -14.73 -3.52 -26.32
CA ASP A 11 -15.33 -2.79 -25.18
C ASP A 11 -14.50 -2.25 -23.97
N HIS A 12 -13.17 -2.23 -23.99
CA HIS A 12 -12.36 -1.66 -22.90
C HIS A 12 -12.32 -0.12 -22.92
N ASN A 13 -12.82 0.53 -23.97
CA ASN A 13 -12.65 1.96 -24.21
C ASN A 13 -13.49 2.91 -23.34
N ASN A 14 -14.35 2.41 -22.43
CA ASN A 14 -15.29 3.25 -21.68
C ASN A 14 -15.12 3.24 -20.15
N LEU A 15 -14.21 2.45 -19.59
CA LEU A 15 -13.96 2.47 -18.15
C LEU A 15 -12.99 3.60 -17.80
N ARG A 16 -13.48 4.59 -17.04
CA ARG A 16 -12.68 5.68 -16.46
C ARG A 16 -12.73 5.61 -14.94
N LEU A 17 -11.66 6.04 -14.27
CA LEU A 17 -11.67 6.19 -12.82
C LEU A 17 -12.46 7.46 -12.43
N PRO A 18 -13.58 7.34 -11.69
CA PRO A 18 -14.32 8.48 -11.20
C PRO A 18 -13.56 9.15 -10.06
N THR A 19 -13.42 10.49 -10.11
CA THR A 19 -12.74 11.28 -9.07
C THR A 19 -13.54 12.54 -8.76
N PRO A 20 -14.74 12.42 -8.19
CA PRO A 20 -15.66 13.55 -8.03
C PRO A 20 -15.08 14.66 -7.16
N THR A 21 -14.27 14.34 -6.15
CA THR A 21 -13.64 15.36 -5.30
C THR A 21 -12.55 16.09 -6.06
N LEU A 22 -11.70 15.39 -6.81
CA LEU A 22 -10.70 16.01 -7.68
C LEU A 22 -11.38 16.90 -8.73
N ASP A 23 -12.46 16.43 -9.35
CA ASP A 23 -13.16 17.19 -10.39
C ASP A 23 -13.74 18.51 -9.82
N ALA A 24 -14.28 18.47 -8.60
CA ALA A 24 -14.82 19.65 -7.92
C ALA A 24 -13.75 20.63 -7.41
N GLU A 25 -12.65 20.12 -6.84
CA GLU A 25 -11.64 20.92 -6.14
C GLU A 25 -10.43 21.31 -7.02
N SER A 26 -10.33 20.75 -8.22
CA SER A 26 -9.15 20.90 -9.10
C SER A 26 -8.71 22.34 -9.31
N GLN A 27 -9.65 23.23 -9.64
CA GLN A 27 -9.34 24.64 -9.91
C GLN A 27 -8.79 25.36 -8.66
N THR A 28 -9.44 25.17 -7.51
CA THR A 28 -9.04 25.76 -6.23
C THR A 28 -7.67 25.25 -5.79
N LEU A 29 -7.42 23.95 -5.94
CA LEU A 29 -6.16 23.33 -5.60
C LEU A 29 -5.02 23.84 -6.52
N LEU A 30 -5.24 23.92 -7.83
CA LEU A 30 -4.24 24.45 -8.77
C LEU A 30 -3.91 25.93 -8.50
N GLN A 31 -4.90 26.74 -8.11
CA GLN A 31 -4.67 28.13 -7.69
C GLN A 31 -3.82 28.19 -6.42
N SER A 32 -4.13 27.35 -5.43
CA SER A 32 -3.38 27.27 -4.17
C SER A 32 -1.93 26.83 -4.40
N ILE A 33 -1.70 25.82 -5.25
CA ILE A 33 -0.36 25.36 -5.63
C ILE A 33 0.41 26.47 -6.35
N SER A 34 -0.25 27.18 -7.26
CA SER A 34 0.37 28.30 -8.00
C SER A 34 0.76 29.46 -7.08
N ALA A 35 -0.04 29.76 -6.05
CA ALA A 35 0.26 30.79 -5.06
C ALA A 35 1.55 30.49 -4.27
N GLU A 36 1.86 29.21 -4.05
CA GLU A 36 3.10 28.74 -3.43
C GLU A 36 4.24 28.52 -4.44
N GLY A 37 4.14 29.09 -5.64
CA GLY A 37 5.17 29.03 -6.69
C GLY A 37 5.09 27.81 -7.61
N GLY A 38 4.07 26.97 -7.50
CA GLY A 38 3.90 25.74 -8.27
C GLY A 38 3.35 25.91 -9.70
N TYR A 39 3.66 27.00 -10.40
CA TYR A 39 3.13 27.27 -11.75
C TYR A 39 3.50 26.20 -12.79
N ALA A 40 4.71 25.64 -12.69
CA ALA A 40 5.14 24.56 -13.57
C ALA A 40 4.32 23.29 -13.34
N TYR A 41 4.07 22.94 -12.07
CA TYR A 41 3.17 21.85 -11.69
C TYR A 41 1.77 22.09 -12.25
N ALA A 42 1.20 23.28 -12.05
CA ALA A 42 -0.17 23.56 -12.46
C ALA A 42 -0.35 23.41 -13.98
N ARG A 43 0.64 23.83 -14.78
CA ARG A 43 0.64 23.64 -16.23
C ARG A 43 0.67 22.16 -16.61
N MET A 44 1.53 21.36 -15.98
CA MET A 44 1.62 19.92 -16.25
C MET A 44 0.36 19.17 -15.83
N ALA A 45 -0.25 19.53 -14.70
CA ALA A 45 -1.51 18.95 -14.26
C ALA A 45 -2.66 19.19 -15.25
N VAL A 46 -2.74 20.37 -15.88
CA VAL A 46 -3.74 20.66 -16.92
C VAL A 46 -3.52 19.79 -18.17
N LEU A 47 -2.27 19.58 -18.59
CA LEU A 47 -1.96 18.68 -19.72
C LEU A 47 -2.25 17.22 -19.37
N ALA A 48 -2.00 16.81 -18.12
CA ALA A 48 -2.30 15.48 -17.62
C ALA A 48 -3.81 15.18 -17.69
N VAL A 49 -4.69 16.16 -17.41
CA VAL A 49 -6.15 16.03 -17.60
C VAL A 49 -6.51 15.75 -19.06
N ALA A 50 -5.77 16.31 -20.02
CA ALA A 50 -5.95 16.04 -21.44
C ALA A 50 -5.43 14.66 -21.87
N GLY A 51 -4.87 13.86 -20.95
CA GLY A 51 -4.36 12.52 -21.19
C GLY A 51 -2.87 12.47 -21.55
N ASP A 52 -2.13 13.56 -21.35
CA ASP A 52 -0.67 13.56 -21.55
C ASP A 52 0.04 12.82 -20.41
N GLN A 53 0.55 11.62 -20.72
CA GLN A 53 1.26 10.78 -19.76
C GLN A 53 2.54 11.41 -19.23
N SER A 54 3.34 12.00 -20.12
CA SER A 54 4.61 12.63 -19.73
C SER A 54 4.35 13.83 -18.82
N ALA A 55 3.28 14.59 -19.05
CA ALA A 55 2.88 15.66 -18.16
C ALA A 55 2.39 15.16 -16.79
N ALA A 56 1.67 14.05 -16.74
CA ALA A 56 1.21 13.45 -15.48
C ALA A 56 2.39 12.97 -14.61
N GLU A 57 3.37 12.31 -15.23
CA GLU A 57 4.60 11.88 -14.58
C GLU A 57 5.44 13.07 -14.11
N ALA A 58 5.63 14.09 -14.97
CA ALA A 58 6.34 15.31 -14.60
C ALA A 58 5.67 16.06 -13.42
N ALA A 59 4.34 16.11 -13.38
CA ALA A 59 3.60 16.69 -12.26
C ALA A 59 3.84 15.90 -10.96
N ARG A 60 3.87 14.58 -11.04
CA ARG A 60 4.16 13.70 -9.89
C ARG A 60 5.57 13.92 -9.37
N ASP A 61 6.55 14.00 -10.26
CA ASP A 61 7.97 14.19 -9.90
C ASP A 61 8.20 15.57 -9.26
N MET A 62 7.62 16.63 -9.83
CA MET A 62 7.69 17.97 -9.23
C MET A 62 7.08 18.00 -7.82
N ALA A 63 5.91 17.38 -7.61
CA ALA A 63 5.32 17.31 -6.29
C ALA A 63 6.15 16.44 -5.32
N TRP A 64 6.72 15.34 -5.80
CA TRP A 64 7.64 14.50 -5.03
C TRP A 64 8.85 15.27 -4.53
N GLU A 65 9.50 16.06 -5.39
CA GLU A 65 10.63 16.91 -5.01
C GLU A 65 10.25 17.89 -3.90
N GLN A 66 9.06 18.48 -3.97
CA GLN A 66 8.55 19.38 -2.93
C GLN A 66 8.33 18.66 -1.60
N LEU A 67 7.81 17.43 -1.62
CA LEU A 67 7.65 16.60 -0.42
C LEU A 67 8.98 16.22 0.24
N HIS A 68 10.09 16.18 -0.53
CA HIS A 68 11.42 15.79 -0.07
C HIS A 68 12.41 16.95 0.03
N SER A 69 11.93 18.19 -0.09
CA SER A 69 12.75 19.40 -0.01
C SER A 69 13.24 19.72 1.42
N GLY A 70 12.68 19.07 2.44
CA GLY A 70 13.04 19.29 3.84
C GLY A 70 12.33 18.33 4.80
N PRO A 71 12.37 18.58 6.12
CA PRO A 71 11.67 17.77 7.11
C PRO A 71 10.18 17.64 6.80
N TRP A 72 9.62 16.45 6.98
CA TRP A 72 8.22 16.16 6.62
C TRP A 72 7.21 17.13 7.25
N HIS A 73 7.44 17.54 8.50
CA HIS A 73 6.55 18.45 9.23
C HIS A 73 6.58 19.89 8.69
N SER A 74 7.59 20.28 7.91
CA SER A 74 7.70 21.61 7.29
C SER A 74 7.15 21.68 5.87
N VAL A 75 6.81 20.53 5.27
CA VAL A 75 6.20 20.48 3.94
C VAL A 75 4.80 21.08 4.00
N LEU A 76 4.52 22.05 3.12
CA LEU A 76 3.21 22.69 3.03
C LEU A 76 2.12 21.66 2.68
N PRO A 77 0.94 21.68 3.34
CA PRO A 77 -0.13 20.73 3.07
C PRO A 77 -0.54 20.65 1.59
N VAL A 78 -0.50 21.78 0.88
CA VAL A 78 -0.87 21.89 -0.53
C VAL A 78 -0.03 20.97 -1.42
N TRP A 79 1.25 20.74 -1.11
CA TRP A 79 2.12 19.85 -1.89
C TRP A 79 1.80 18.38 -1.69
N ARG A 80 1.20 18.02 -0.54
CA ARG A 80 0.66 16.66 -0.31
C ARG A 80 -0.59 16.42 -1.15
N ASP A 81 -1.48 17.41 -1.21
CA ASP A 81 -2.67 17.34 -2.07
C ASP A 81 -2.29 17.38 -3.56
N ALA A 82 -1.26 18.14 -3.94
CA ALA A 82 -0.67 18.13 -5.29
C ALA A 82 -0.12 16.74 -5.66
N TYR A 83 0.59 16.08 -4.74
CA TYR A 83 1.07 14.73 -4.98
C TYR A 83 -0.08 13.73 -5.18
N SER A 84 -1.13 13.80 -4.35
CA SER A 84 -2.35 12.99 -4.53
C SER A 84 -3.01 13.22 -5.89
N MET A 85 -3.13 14.48 -6.33
CA MET A 85 -3.70 14.84 -7.64
C MET A 85 -2.89 14.21 -8.78
N ALA A 86 -1.56 14.33 -8.75
CA ALA A 86 -0.69 13.78 -9.78
C ALA A 86 -0.77 12.25 -9.82
N CYS A 87 -0.79 11.58 -8.66
CA CYS A 87 -1.01 10.14 -8.55
C CYS A 87 -2.34 9.70 -9.19
N LEU A 88 -3.44 10.45 -8.97
CA LEU A 88 -4.72 10.15 -9.61
C LEU A 88 -4.68 10.30 -11.13
N HIS A 89 -3.98 11.31 -11.65
CA HIS A 89 -3.80 11.46 -13.10
C HIS A 89 -3.00 10.32 -13.72
N VAL A 90 -1.86 9.96 -13.12
CA VAL A 90 -1.05 8.81 -13.55
C VAL A 90 -1.87 7.52 -13.50
N ALA A 91 -2.62 7.30 -12.42
CA ALA A 91 -3.48 6.13 -12.28
C ALA A 91 -4.58 6.06 -13.35
N LYS A 92 -5.21 7.21 -13.70
CA LYS A 92 -6.20 7.28 -14.78
C LYS A 92 -5.63 6.85 -16.12
N ILE A 93 -4.39 7.26 -16.43
CA ILE A 93 -3.70 6.91 -17.68
C ILE A 93 -3.40 5.42 -17.73
N HIS A 94 -2.73 4.87 -16.71
CA HIS A 94 -2.42 3.44 -16.66
C HIS A 94 -3.68 2.57 -16.64
N PHE A 95 -4.73 3.01 -15.93
CA PHE A 95 -6.00 2.28 -15.92
C PHE A 95 -6.65 2.23 -17.31
N ALA A 96 -6.63 3.34 -18.06
CA ALA A 96 -7.12 3.36 -19.44
C ALA A 96 -6.28 2.50 -20.39
N ALA A 97 -4.99 2.33 -20.11
CA ALA A 97 -4.09 1.43 -20.83
C ALA A 97 -4.25 -0.06 -20.43
N GLY A 98 -5.04 -0.38 -19.40
CA GLY A 98 -5.18 -1.74 -18.85
C GLY A 98 -4.02 -2.18 -17.94
N GLU A 99 -3.12 -1.25 -17.59
CA GLU A 99 -1.95 -1.47 -16.75
C GLU A 99 -2.31 -1.35 -15.26
N PHE A 100 -3.14 -2.26 -14.77
CA PHE A 100 -3.71 -2.16 -13.41
C PHE A 100 -2.68 -2.17 -12.28
N GLY A 101 -1.53 -2.83 -12.46
CA GLY A 101 -0.45 -2.84 -11.48
C GLY A 101 0.18 -1.45 -11.30
N GLU A 102 0.53 -0.78 -12.40
CA GLU A 102 1.06 0.59 -12.40
C GLU A 102 0.03 1.59 -11.86
N ALA A 103 -1.24 1.42 -12.24
CA ALA A 103 -2.33 2.23 -11.69
C ALA A 103 -2.45 2.06 -10.16
N LEU A 104 -2.40 0.83 -9.64
CA LEU A 104 -2.40 0.57 -8.19
C LEU A 104 -1.18 1.16 -7.49
N GLY A 105 0.01 1.02 -8.08
CA GLY A 105 1.24 1.59 -7.55
C GLY A 105 1.14 3.11 -7.39
N ALA A 106 0.66 3.81 -8.43
CA ALA A 106 0.45 5.25 -8.38
C ALA A 106 -0.57 5.66 -7.29
N LEU A 107 -1.68 4.94 -7.16
CA LEU A 107 -2.71 5.20 -6.15
C LEU A 107 -2.19 4.95 -4.72
N ASP A 108 -1.47 3.84 -4.51
CA ASP A 108 -0.91 3.50 -3.21
C ASP A 108 0.12 4.55 -2.76
N MET A 109 0.98 5.03 -3.67
CA MET A 109 1.87 6.15 -3.39
C MET A 109 1.11 7.42 -3.00
N GLY A 110 0.00 7.71 -3.67
CA GLY A 110 -0.89 8.80 -3.31
C GLY A 110 -1.52 8.64 -1.92
N LEU A 111 -1.81 7.42 -1.47
CA LEU A 111 -2.34 7.14 -0.12
C LEU A 111 -1.27 7.23 0.98
N ILE A 112 -0.03 6.85 0.66
CA ILE A 112 1.11 6.85 1.58
C ILE A 112 1.65 8.26 1.79
N MET A 113 1.86 9.00 0.70
CA MET A 113 2.57 10.29 0.71
C MET A 113 1.66 11.50 0.52
N GLY A 114 0.44 11.27 0.04
CA GLY A 114 -0.48 12.35 -0.32
C GLY A 114 -1.24 12.97 0.85
N GLY A 115 -1.99 14.02 0.53
CA GLY A 115 -2.80 14.77 1.48
C GLY A 115 -4.17 14.14 1.74
N MET A 116 -4.98 14.81 2.57
CA MET A 116 -6.29 14.30 2.96
C MET A 116 -7.40 14.69 1.97
N LEU A 117 -7.21 15.75 1.17
CA LEU A 117 -8.26 16.32 0.32
C LEU A 117 -8.83 15.29 -0.65
N LEU A 118 -7.94 14.53 -1.31
CA LEU A 118 -8.29 13.57 -2.37
C LEU A 118 -8.28 12.12 -1.89
N ARG A 119 -8.22 11.89 -0.56
CA ARG A 119 -8.05 10.54 0.02
C ARG A 119 -9.20 9.60 -0.31
N LYS A 120 -10.43 10.13 -0.40
CA LYS A 120 -11.61 9.35 -0.78
C LYS A 120 -11.51 8.86 -2.23
N ASP A 121 -11.21 9.77 -3.16
CA ASP A 121 -11.04 9.44 -4.57
C ASP A 121 -9.93 8.39 -4.79
N LEU A 122 -8.80 8.52 -4.07
CA LEU A 122 -7.73 7.52 -4.08
C LEU A 122 -8.23 6.16 -3.60
N HIS A 123 -8.94 6.10 -2.47
CA HIS A 123 -9.44 4.85 -1.92
C HIS A 123 -10.46 4.16 -2.84
N ASP A 124 -11.43 4.93 -3.35
CA ASP A 124 -12.47 4.42 -4.25
C ASP A 124 -11.84 3.94 -5.58
N SER A 125 -10.83 4.65 -6.08
CA SER A 125 -10.05 4.23 -7.25
C SER A 125 -9.30 2.92 -6.99
N VAL A 126 -8.66 2.75 -5.82
CA VAL A 126 -7.98 1.48 -5.47
C VAL A 126 -8.94 0.30 -5.48
N LEU A 127 -10.15 0.48 -4.92
CA LEU A 127 -11.17 -0.58 -4.90
C LEU A 127 -11.59 -0.98 -6.31
N LEU A 128 -11.81 0.00 -7.18
CA LEU A 128 -12.17 -0.20 -8.58
C LEU A 128 -11.04 -0.87 -9.39
N VAL A 129 -9.82 -0.34 -9.31
CA VAL A 129 -8.67 -0.95 -10.01
C VAL A 129 -8.44 -2.37 -9.52
N SER A 130 -8.56 -2.62 -8.21
CA SER A 130 -8.42 -3.96 -7.63
C SER A 130 -9.54 -4.92 -8.06
N SER A 131 -10.77 -4.43 -8.33
CA SER A 131 -11.83 -5.29 -8.87
C SER A 131 -11.58 -5.64 -10.32
N GLU A 132 -11.13 -4.68 -11.13
CA GLU A 132 -10.85 -4.91 -12.56
C GLU A 132 -9.62 -5.80 -12.76
N ALA A 133 -8.55 -5.58 -11.99
CA ALA A 133 -7.37 -6.45 -12.00
C ALA A 133 -7.76 -7.91 -11.70
N ARG A 134 -8.59 -8.14 -10.68
CA ARG A 134 -9.04 -9.50 -10.33
C ARG A 134 -9.93 -10.14 -11.40
N LYS A 135 -10.79 -9.38 -12.07
CA LYS A 135 -11.59 -9.91 -13.19
C LYS A 135 -10.68 -10.36 -14.34
N MET A 136 -9.65 -9.55 -14.66
CA MET A 136 -8.66 -9.89 -15.67
C MET A 136 -7.89 -11.17 -15.29
N THR A 137 -7.38 -11.26 -14.06
CA THR A 137 -6.66 -12.45 -13.57
C THR A 137 -7.55 -13.70 -13.56
N LYS A 138 -8.80 -13.60 -13.10
CA LYS A 138 -9.73 -14.74 -13.07
C LYS A 138 -10.04 -15.28 -14.47
N SER A 139 -10.16 -14.41 -15.47
CA SER A 139 -10.36 -14.83 -16.86
C SER A 139 -9.16 -15.61 -17.43
N LEU A 140 -7.96 -15.40 -16.89
CA LEU A 140 -6.73 -16.10 -17.26
C LEU A 140 -6.54 -17.39 -16.44
N GLU A 141 -6.90 -17.39 -15.16
CA GLU A 141 -6.75 -18.54 -14.24
C GLU A 141 -7.81 -19.64 -14.46
N GLU A 142 -8.99 -19.33 -15.01
CA GLU A 142 -9.96 -20.35 -15.45
C GLU A 142 -9.39 -21.28 -16.55
N ALA A 143 -8.20 -20.96 -17.11
CA ALA A 143 -7.44 -21.80 -18.03
C ALA A 143 -6.29 -22.62 -17.38
N SER A 144 -5.93 -22.40 -16.11
CA SER A 144 -4.80 -23.07 -15.45
C SER A 144 -5.12 -23.41 -13.98
N GLY A 145 -5.30 -24.70 -13.70
CA GLY A 145 -5.82 -25.21 -12.43
C GLY A 145 -4.94 -25.06 -11.17
N ASP A 146 -5.66 -25.08 -10.05
CA ASP A 146 -5.33 -25.33 -8.62
C ASP A 146 -3.93 -24.98 -8.08
N PHE A 147 -3.88 -23.91 -7.28
CA PHE A 147 -2.69 -23.44 -6.56
C PHE A 147 -2.28 -24.40 -5.44
N LYS A 148 -1.07 -24.98 -5.54
CA LYS A 148 -0.40 -25.76 -4.49
C LYS A 148 0.71 -24.92 -3.83
N GLY A 149 0.33 -23.84 -3.16
CA GLY A 149 1.28 -22.86 -2.62
C GLY A 149 2.20 -23.36 -1.51
N GLU A 150 3.43 -22.82 -1.52
CA GLU A 150 4.42 -23.00 -0.46
C GLU A 150 3.97 -22.37 0.85
N ARG A 151 4.24 -23.05 1.98
CA ARG A 151 4.03 -22.48 3.32
C ARG A 151 5.23 -21.61 3.69
N LEU A 152 4.96 -20.42 4.21
CA LEU A 152 5.98 -19.44 4.59
C LEU A 152 6.75 -19.85 5.84
N VAL A 153 6.06 -20.42 6.82
CA VAL A 153 6.67 -20.88 8.07
C VAL A 153 6.57 -22.40 8.13
N PRO A 154 7.71 -23.11 8.03
CA PRO A 154 7.77 -24.55 8.31
C PRO A 154 7.33 -24.82 9.76
N GLU A 155 6.57 -25.89 9.99
CA GLU A 155 6.24 -26.38 11.34
C GLU A 155 7.45 -27.12 11.98
N VAL A 156 8.66 -26.57 11.84
CA VAL A 156 9.88 -27.16 12.39
C VAL A 156 10.09 -26.61 13.80
N PRO A 157 10.40 -27.46 14.80
CA PRO A 157 10.75 -27.00 16.13
C PRO A 157 11.94 -26.04 16.09
N VAL A 158 11.81 -24.88 16.72
CA VAL A 158 12.91 -23.92 16.86
C VAL A 158 13.95 -24.51 17.81
N ASP A 159 15.17 -24.72 17.32
CA ASP A 159 16.30 -25.11 18.18
C ASP A 159 16.78 -23.89 18.97
N VAL A 160 16.49 -23.91 20.27
CA VAL A 160 16.86 -22.82 21.19
C VAL A 160 18.39 -22.65 21.27
N ASN A 161 19.17 -23.73 21.14
CA ASN A 161 20.63 -23.64 21.20
C ASN A 161 21.22 -22.92 19.97
N GLU A 162 20.62 -23.12 18.80
CA GLU A 162 20.97 -22.37 17.59
C GLU A 162 20.63 -20.88 17.75
N VAL A 163 19.42 -20.58 18.21
CA VAL A 163 18.97 -19.19 18.41
C VAL A 163 19.85 -18.44 19.42
N LEU A 164 20.26 -19.09 20.51
CA LEU A 164 21.14 -18.49 21.52
C LEU A 164 22.52 -18.09 20.99
N LYS A 165 23.02 -18.73 19.92
CA LYS A 165 24.29 -18.35 19.28
C LYS A 165 24.17 -17.07 18.46
N ILE A 166 22.96 -16.75 17.98
CA ILE A 166 22.69 -15.64 17.06
C ILE A 166 22.26 -14.38 17.83
N LEU A 167 21.61 -14.56 18.99
CA LEU A 167 21.11 -13.44 19.77
C LEU A 167 22.25 -12.63 20.42
N PRO A 168 22.14 -11.29 20.45
CA PRO A 168 23.05 -10.44 21.21
C PRO A 168 23.20 -10.88 22.67
N CYS A 169 24.36 -10.57 23.25
CA CYS A 169 24.60 -10.84 24.66
C CYS A 169 23.48 -10.21 25.51
N ARG A 170 22.94 -11.00 26.44
CA ARG A 170 21.85 -10.61 27.37
C ARG A 170 20.45 -10.46 26.76
N SER A 171 20.20 -10.85 25.50
CA SER A 171 18.85 -10.78 24.91
C SER A 171 17.75 -11.49 25.70
N LEU A 172 18.09 -12.53 26.49
CA LEU A 172 17.13 -13.32 27.27
C LEU A 172 17.34 -13.20 28.80
N THR A 173 18.04 -12.18 29.29
CA THR A 173 18.29 -12.02 30.74
C THR A 173 17.15 -11.36 31.51
N CYS A 174 16.17 -10.78 30.82
CA CYS A 174 15.02 -10.14 31.46
C CYS A 174 14.05 -11.17 32.07
N LYS A 175 13.25 -10.72 33.04
CA LYS A 175 12.18 -11.55 33.63
C LYS A 175 11.24 -12.02 32.52
N ARG A 176 10.99 -13.33 32.47
CA ARG A 176 10.05 -13.92 31.51
C ARG A 176 8.66 -13.33 31.73
N VAL A 177 8.06 -12.84 30.65
CA VAL A 177 6.69 -12.31 30.66
C VAL A 177 5.71 -13.44 30.98
N GLU A 178 4.76 -13.14 31.87
CA GLU A 178 3.73 -14.08 32.29
C GLU A 178 2.79 -14.45 31.12
N LYS A 179 2.33 -15.70 31.08
CA LYS A 179 1.36 -16.19 30.09
C LYS A 179 0.06 -16.58 30.78
N ARG A 180 -1.08 -16.07 30.30
CA ARG A 180 -2.40 -16.40 30.83
C ARG A 180 -3.41 -16.64 29.72
N SER A 181 -4.26 -17.64 29.88
CA SER A 181 -5.41 -17.90 28.99
C SER A 181 -6.72 -17.54 29.70
N GLY A 182 -7.74 -17.13 28.95
CA GLY A 182 -9.09 -16.93 29.50
C GLY A 182 -9.20 -15.78 30.50
N LEU A 183 -8.37 -14.74 30.35
CA LEU A 183 -8.42 -13.55 31.19
C LEU A 183 -9.77 -12.84 31.03
N SER A 184 -10.46 -12.55 32.14
CA SER A 184 -11.57 -11.61 32.11
C SER A 184 -11.07 -10.19 31.87
N LEU A 185 -11.91 -9.31 31.32
CA LEU A 185 -11.57 -7.90 31.14
C LEU A 185 -11.20 -7.25 32.48
N GLU A 186 -11.97 -7.51 33.53
CA GLU A 186 -11.68 -7.01 34.88
C GLU A 186 -10.33 -7.51 35.41
N GLY A 187 -10.04 -8.80 35.26
CA GLY A 187 -8.76 -9.39 35.68
C GLY A 187 -7.59 -8.79 34.92
N PHE A 188 -7.74 -8.57 33.61
CA PHE A 188 -6.74 -7.87 32.80
C PHE A 188 -6.49 -6.45 33.32
N LEU A 189 -7.57 -5.70 33.58
CA LEU A 189 -7.47 -4.31 33.99
C LEU A 189 -6.78 -4.17 35.35
N ARG A 190 -7.22 -4.96 36.33
CA ARG A 190 -6.70 -4.92 37.70
C ARG A 190 -5.26 -5.42 37.79
N ASP A 191 -4.95 -6.56 37.18
CA ASP A 191 -3.71 -7.29 37.46
C ASP A 191 -2.56 -6.89 36.50
N TYR A 192 -2.86 -6.31 35.32
CA TYR A 192 -1.85 -6.03 34.28
C TYR A 192 -1.90 -4.60 33.72
N TYR A 193 -3.08 -4.11 33.34
CA TYR A 193 -3.20 -2.78 32.72
C TYR A 193 -2.89 -1.65 33.70
N LEU A 194 -3.59 -1.58 34.84
CA LEU A 194 -3.38 -0.53 35.85
C LEU A 194 -1.97 -0.54 36.43
N PRO A 195 -1.36 -1.71 36.74
CA PRO A 195 0.02 -1.75 37.21
C PRO A 195 1.07 -1.57 36.10
N GLY A 196 0.68 -1.48 34.82
CA GLY A 196 1.60 -1.39 33.69
C GLY A 196 2.49 -2.63 33.51
N THR A 197 2.01 -3.82 33.89
CA THR A 197 2.77 -5.07 33.86
C THR A 197 2.48 -5.87 32.59
N PRO A 198 3.50 -6.27 31.81
CA PRO A 198 3.27 -7.00 30.56
C PRO A 198 2.75 -8.42 30.80
N VAL A 199 1.85 -8.87 29.93
CA VAL A 199 1.31 -10.24 29.93
C VAL A 199 1.07 -10.71 28.50
N VAL A 200 1.33 -12.00 28.25
CA VAL A 200 0.96 -12.67 27.00
C VAL A 200 -0.38 -13.36 27.20
N ILE A 201 -1.40 -12.91 26.47
CA ILE A 201 -2.73 -13.52 26.50
C ILE A 201 -2.75 -14.66 25.48
N THR A 202 -2.74 -15.90 25.96
CA THR A 202 -2.71 -17.08 25.10
C THR A 202 -4.13 -17.49 24.66
N ASN A 203 -4.21 -18.15 23.50
CA ASN A 203 -5.44 -18.70 22.91
C ASN A 203 -6.54 -17.69 22.49
N SER A 204 -6.41 -16.39 22.78
CA SER A 204 -7.42 -15.39 22.40
C SER A 204 -7.64 -15.27 20.89
N MET A 205 -6.58 -15.44 20.11
CA MET A 205 -6.63 -15.36 18.64
C MET A 205 -6.64 -16.74 17.98
N ALA A 206 -6.88 -17.81 18.75
CA ALA A 206 -6.72 -19.18 18.27
C ALA A 206 -7.65 -19.53 17.09
N HIS A 207 -8.79 -18.84 16.98
CA HIS A 207 -9.82 -19.03 15.96
C HIS A 207 -9.64 -18.10 14.74
N TRP A 208 -8.62 -17.24 14.72
CA TRP A 208 -8.45 -16.28 13.62
C TRP A 208 -8.08 -16.99 12.31
N PRO A 209 -8.75 -16.68 11.18
CA PRO A 209 -8.42 -17.25 9.87
C PRO A 209 -6.97 -16.98 9.44
N ALA A 210 -6.35 -15.92 9.96
CA ALA A 210 -4.95 -15.57 9.72
C ALA A 210 -3.99 -16.72 10.10
N ARG A 211 -4.34 -17.55 11.09
CA ARG A 211 -3.50 -18.69 11.52
C ARG A 211 -3.32 -19.76 10.45
N THR A 212 -4.23 -19.85 9.49
CA THR A 212 -4.15 -20.80 8.38
C THR A 212 -3.88 -20.07 7.07
N LYS A 213 -4.68 -19.06 6.74
CA LYS A 213 -4.62 -18.38 5.43
C LYS A 213 -3.31 -17.64 5.19
N TRP A 214 -2.79 -16.91 6.19
CA TRP A 214 -1.62 -16.04 5.99
C TRP A 214 -0.29 -16.81 5.94
N ASN A 215 -0.30 -18.12 6.22
CA ASN A 215 0.88 -18.96 6.08
C ASN A 215 1.13 -19.40 4.63
N HIS A 216 0.24 -19.04 3.69
CA HIS A 216 0.38 -19.38 2.27
C HIS A 216 0.82 -18.14 1.48
N LEU A 217 1.95 -18.24 0.78
CA LEU A 217 2.46 -17.13 -0.03
C LEU A 217 1.47 -16.74 -1.14
N ASP A 218 0.87 -17.73 -1.81
CA ASP A 218 -0.13 -17.52 -2.85
C ASP A 218 -1.34 -16.71 -2.35
N TYR A 219 -1.77 -16.96 -1.11
CA TYR A 219 -2.87 -16.20 -0.51
C TYR A 219 -2.47 -14.73 -0.31
N LEU A 220 -1.27 -14.47 0.22
CA LEU A 220 -0.79 -13.11 0.40
C LEU A 220 -0.57 -12.40 -0.95
N ASN A 221 -0.03 -13.11 -1.93
CA ASN A 221 0.19 -12.59 -3.28
C ASN A 221 -1.14 -12.26 -3.97
N ALA A 222 -2.13 -13.15 -3.89
CA ALA A 222 -3.46 -12.93 -4.47
C ALA A 222 -4.22 -11.76 -3.80
N VAL A 223 -4.05 -11.55 -2.50
CA VAL A 223 -4.77 -10.50 -1.76
C VAL A 223 -4.05 -9.15 -1.82
N ALA A 224 -2.72 -9.14 -1.77
CA ALA A 224 -1.93 -7.93 -1.56
C ALA A 224 -0.64 -7.85 -2.40
N GLY A 225 -0.35 -8.81 -3.28
CA GLY A 225 0.90 -8.86 -4.04
C GLY A 225 1.15 -7.66 -4.96
N ASN A 226 0.08 -7.07 -5.49
CA ASN A 226 0.15 -5.88 -6.34
C ASN A 226 0.05 -4.56 -5.55
N ARG A 227 0.11 -4.60 -4.22
CA ARG A 227 -0.01 -3.41 -3.38
C ARG A 227 1.37 -2.89 -3.00
N THR A 228 1.53 -1.57 -3.08
CA THR A 228 2.77 -0.92 -2.64
C THR A 228 2.74 -0.76 -1.13
N VAL A 229 3.78 -1.26 -0.46
CA VAL A 229 3.94 -1.18 1.00
C VAL A 229 5.30 -0.59 1.35
N PRO A 230 5.41 0.25 2.40
CA PRO A 230 6.70 0.71 2.89
C PRO A 230 7.46 -0.46 3.50
N VAL A 231 8.75 -0.57 3.17
CA VAL A 231 9.65 -1.60 3.72
C VAL A 231 10.75 -0.91 4.52
N GLU A 232 10.82 -1.21 5.81
CA GLU A 232 11.89 -0.72 6.68
C GLU A 232 13.18 -1.50 6.41
N VAL A 233 14.19 -0.82 5.86
CA VAL A 233 15.53 -1.38 5.67
C VAL A 233 16.39 -0.91 6.83
N THR A 234 16.46 -1.73 7.89
CA THR A 234 17.35 -1.46 9.03
C THR A 234 18.69 -2.15 8.81
N ALA A 235 19.79 -1.39 8.78
CA ALA A 235 21.10 -1.95 9.00
C ALA A 235 21.21 -2.30 10.49
N ILE A 236 21.41 -3.59 10.82
CA ILE A 236 21.74 -3.98 12.19
C ILE A 236 23.13 -3.40 12.48
N ILE A 237 23.17 -2.22 13.09
CA ILE A 237 24.40 -1.68 13.66
C ILE A 237 24.69 -2.56 14.86
N SER A 238 25.59 -3.52 14.68
CA SER A 238 26.32 -4.14 15.77
C SER A 238 27.10 -3.04 16.46
N SER A 239 26.47 -2.39 17.44
CA SER A 239 27.19 -1.60 18.42
C SER A 239 28.11 -2.56 19.17
N LEU A 240 29.35 -2.64 18.71
CA LEU A 240 30.46 -3.12 19.50
C LEU A 240 30.54 -2.19 20.70
N SER A 241 30.04 -2.68 21.84
CA SER A 241 30.30 -2.12 23.15
C SER A 241 31.82 -2.00 23.36
N SER A 242 32.31 -0.81 23.68
CA SER A 242 33.51 -0.66 24.50
C SER A 242 33.14 -0.79 25.97
#